data_AF-A0A0F0C3L5-F1
#
_entry.id   AF-A0A0F0C3L5-F1
#
_cell.length_a   1.000
_cell.length_b   1.000
_cell.length_c   1.000
_cell.angle_alpha   90.00
_cell.angle_beta   90.00
_cell.angle_gamma   90.00
#
_symmetry.space_group_name_H-M   'P 1'
#
loop_
_entity.id
_entity.type
_entity.pdbx_description
1 polymer ?
#
loop_
_entity_poly.entity_id
_entity_poly.type
_entity_poly.pdbx_seq_one_letter_code
_entity_poly.pdbx_strand_id
1 'polypeptide(L)'
;MIIIKALLLAIAANLASGRVWSPVTWPFCYPLINGTVVGFILGDPLLGLMAGATINLAYIGWISAGGTMPSNIGIAGVYGTAITILAKATPELAITLAIPIGLLGVLLWNLQMTLNVFWVHRLDANAEKGEINKIFFNAWLFPQLTALVVNGTPAFILMFLGGEFFNRLLNQIPQAFVNALSVTGNLLPALGVAMLLNYLGKKKMIPFFVIGFFLTTFLDLGIMAIAILGGCVAVIVYYASTEKAAEEYEDIPEEEPKTELKIRLRKSDLIKHWLIGLGAEVGYNYERMQASGNVLAMLPVIRRLYTDPEDIKAALKRYLVFFNTEPSFIGNIIPGICASLEEERANGADISDEMINGLRTGLMGPLAGVGDSLAGGIIYPIAVSLGCALALKGEFSGPILFFVIFTGIMLVLGYNLYNMGYKQGSKSVMNILGEGSGSITRLTDAFGILGLMVIGAMGAQKVLVYIPLQITVGQTTVIFQDVLNGLLPNMLPFGLIIGTWMLLKKKVSPIMVVLILMLVGIVGYYIGILGLAA
;
A
#
# COMPACT_ATOMS: atom_id res chain seq x y z
N MET A 1 25.99 19.82 10.75
CA MET A 1 24.68 19.70 10.09
C MET A 1 24.54 18.45 9.20
N ILE A 2 25.55 18.06 8.41
CA ILE A 2 25.45 16.89 7.50
C ILE A 2 25.19 15.56 8.23
N ILE A 3 25.84 15.30 9.37
CA ILE A 3 25.63 14.09 10.17
C ILE A 3 24.17 13.99 10.67
N ILE A 4 23.59 15.11 11.14
CA ILE A 4 22.19 15.14 11.60
C ILE A 4 21.25 14.80 10.44
N LYS A 5 21.45 15.41 9.26
CA LYS A 5 20.65 15.10 8.07
C LYS A 5 20.79 13.62 7.66
N ALA A 6 22.00 13.06 7.74
CA ALA A 6 22.25 11.65 7.46
C ALA A 6 21.54 10.70 8.45
N LEU A 7 21.54 11.02 9.75
CA LEU A 7 20.80 10.25 10.75
C LEU A 7 19.29 10.33 10.54
N LEU A 8 18.77 11.53 10.25
CA LEU A 8 17.35 11.70 9.96
C LEU A 8 16.92 10.96 8.69
N LEU A 9 17.77 10.95 7.65
CA LEU A 9 17.51 10.19 6.43
C LEU A 9 17.53 8.67 6.68
N ALA A 10 18.44 8.19 7.53
CA ALA A 10 18.47 6.79 7.97
C ALA A 10 17.20 6.39 8.73
N ILE A 11 16.70 7.27 9.61
CA ILE A 11 15.43 7.05 10.32
C ILE A 11 14.27 7.05 9.33
N ALA A 12 14.23 7.99 8.36
CA ALA A 12 13.19 8.01 7.33
C ALA A 12 13.20 6.72 6.50
N ALA A 13 14.36 6.23 6.09
CA ALA A 13 14.49 4.94 5.40
C ALA A 13 13.95 3.78 6.23
N ASN A 14 14.24 3.76 7.55
CA ASN A 14 13.69 2.75 8.45
C ASN A 14 12.17 2.89 8.62
N LEU A 15 11.61 4.09 8.71
CA LEU A 15 10.16 4.26 8.80
C LEU A 15 9.45 3.81 7.51
N ALA A 16 10.11 3.97 6.35
CA ALA A 16 9.58 3.58 5.05
C ALA A 16 9.66 2.07 4.75
N SER A 17 10.42 1.28 5.53
CA SER A 17 10.61 -0.16 5.25
C SER A 17 10.58 -1.07 6.49
N GLY A 18 10.83 -0.54 7.68
CA GLY A 18 10.89 -1.28 8.94
C GLY A 18 9.52 -1.67 9.50
N ARG A 19 8.41 -1.10 9.01
CA ARG A 19 7.03 -1.46 9.42
C ARG A 19 6.82 -1.45 10.96
N VAL A 20 7.34 -0.42 11.63
CA VAL A 20 7.30 -0.22 13.10
C VAL A 20 5.87 -0.34 13.67
N TRP A 21 4.92 0.36 13.05
CA TRP A 21 3.52 0.40 13.47
C TRP A 21 2.65 0.94 12.35
N SER A 22 1.68 0.14 11.89
CA SER A 22 1.01 0.35 10.61
C SER A 22 0.37 1.73 10.41
N PRO A 23 -0.35 2.31 11.38
CA PRO A 23 -0.98 3.63 11.24
C PRO A 23 -0.02 4.76 10.90
N VAL A 24 1.27 4.62 11.21
CA VAL A 24 2.28 5.62 10.88
C VAL A 24 3.13 5.16 9.70
N THR A 25 3.63 3.91 9.74
CA THR A 25 4.61 3.46 8.76
C THR A 25 4.01 3.11 7.42
N TRP A 26 2.78 2.60 7.34
CA TRP A 26 2.16 2.31 6.04
C TRP A 26 1.93 3.57 5.20
N PRO A 27 1.34 4.68 5.73
CA PRO A 27 1.34 5.94 5.01
C PRO A 27 2.76 6.40 4.63
N PHE A 28 3.73 6.23 5.54
CA PHE A 28 5.11 6.66 5.33
C PHE A 28 5.85 5.83 4.26
N CYS A 29 5.45 4.58 3.98
CA CYS A 29 5.99 3.79 2.88
C CYS A 29 5.78 4.47 1.51
N TYR A 30 4.84 5.40 1.40
CA TYR A 30 4.50 6.03 0.13
C TYR A 30 5.35 7.29 -0.15
N PRO A 31 5.95 7.40 -1.35
CA PRO A 31 6.78 8.50 -1.78
C PRO A 31 6.17 9.89 -1.58
N LEU A 32 4.84 10.02 -1.67
CA LEU A 32 4.16 11.27 -1.35
C LEU A 32 4.47 11.76 0.08
N ILE A 33 4.42 10.88 1.07
CA ILE A 33 4.72 11.23 2.47
C ILE A 33 6.24 11.29 2.68
N ASN A 34 6.95 10.20 2.38
CA ASN A 34 8.36 10.13 2.73
C ASN A 34 9.23 11.10 1.90
N GLY A 35 8.88 11.37 0.63
CA GLY A 35 9.56 12.37 -0.20
C GLY A 35 9.39 13.78 0.35
N THR A 36 8.18 14.12 0.82
CA THR A 36 7.91 15.39 1.51
C THR A 36 8.79 15.52 2.76
N VAL A 37 8.87 14.48 3.59
CA VAL A 37 9.70 14.46 4.80
C VAL A 37 11.19 14.56 4.48
N VAL A 38 11.65 13.87 3.44
CA VAL A 38 13.04 13.99 2.93
C VAL A 38 13.32 15.41 2.46
N GLY A 39 12.38 16.07 1.80
CA GLY A 39 12.45 17.49 1.43
C GLY A 39 12.74 18.38 2.64
N PHE A 40 11.99 18.20 3.72
CA PHE A 40 12.21 18.93 4.98
C PHE A 40 13.59 18.61 5.60
N ILE A 41 14.01 17.35 5.61
CA ILE A 41 15.32 16.94 6.15
C ILE A 41 16.46 17.60 5.37
N LEU A 42 16.36 17.63 4.04
CA LEU A 42 17.42 18.13 3.17
C LEU A 42 17.38 19.65 3.00
N GLY A 43 16.25 20.30 3.27
CA GLY A 43 16.09 21.75 3.24
C GLY A 43 15.44 22.29 1.96
N ASP A 44 14.83 21.42 1.16
CA ASP A 44 14.02 21.79 0.00
C ASP A 44 12.67 21.05 0.03
N PRO A 45 11.71 21.53 0.84
CA PRO A 45 10.43 20.85 1.05
C PRO A 45 9.58 20.79 -0.21
N LEU A 46 9.61 21.82 -1.06
CA LEU A 46 8.79 21.88 -2.28
C LEU A 46 9.30 20.89 -3.32
N LEU A 47 10.63 20.84 -3.55
CA LEU A 47 11.20 19.83 -4.45
C LEU A 47 10.96 18.41 -3.92
N GLY A 48 11.09 18.19 -2.61
CA GLY A 48 10.79 16.88 -1.99
C GLY A 48 9.33 16.45 -2.14
N LEU A 49 8.39 17.39 -1.97
CA LEU A 49 6.96 17.18 -2.18
C LEU A 49 6.66 16.77 -3.64
N MET A 50 7.17 17.54 -4.60
CA MET A 50 6.93 17.29 -6.02
C MET A 50 7.61 16.00 -6.48
N ALA A 51 8.88 15.78 -6.14
CA ALA A 51 9.60 14.55 -6.46
C ALA A 51 8.91 13.32 -5.85
N GLY A 52 8.50 13.40 -4.59
CA GLY A 52 7.75 12.35 -3.90
C GLY A 52 6.44 12.01 -4.62
N ALA A 53 5.65 13.03 -5.00
CA ALA A 53 4.40 12.82 -5.74
C ALA A 53 4.64 12.19 -7.13
N THR A 54 5.65 12.67 -7.86
CA THR A 54 6.01 12.17 -9.19
C THR A 54 6.45 10.70 -9.12
N ILE A 55 7.31 10.34 -8.16
CA ILE A 55 7.67 8.94 -7.88
C ILE A 55 6.41 8.13 -7.55
N ASN A 56 5.56 8.62 -6.64
CA ASN A 56 4.40 7.86 -6.19
C ASN A 56 3.42 7.53 -7.33
N LEU A 57 3.23 8.44 -8.28
CA LEU A 57 2.34 8.21 -9.43
C LEU A 57 2.83 7.06 -10.32
N ALA A 58 4.14 6.89 -10.47
CA ALA A 58 4.70 5.74 -11.21
C ALA A 58 4.45 4.40 -10.48
N TYR A 59 4.32 4.44 -9.16
CA TYR A 59 4.11 3.27 -8.30
C TYR A 59 2.65 3.06 -7.87
N ILE A 60 1.69 3.83 -8.38
CA ILE A 60 0.34 3.82 -7.82
C ILE A 60 -0.39 2.48 -7.97
N GLY A 61 -0.07 1.71 -9.01
CA GLY A 61 -0.66 0.40 -9.25
C GLY A 61 0.09 -0.77 -8.65
N TRP A 62 1.15 -0.52 -7.89
CA TRP A 62 1.99 -1.58 -7.35
C TRP A 62 1.42 -2.13 -6.05
N ILE A 63 0.82 -3.31 -6.16
CA ILE A 63 0.22 -4.03 -5.05
C ILE A 63 1.19 -5.13 -4.62
N SER A 64 1.46 -5.20 -3.32
CA SER A 64 2.17 -6.32 -2.70
C SER A 64 1.12 -7.31 -2.21
N ALA A 65 1.14 -8.54 -2.73
CA ALA A 65 0.24 -9.60 -2.30
C ALA A 65 1.05 -10.71 -1.62
N GLY A 66 0.56 -11.20 -0.48
CA GLY A 66 1.15 -12.36 0.20
C GLY A 66 2.62 -12.20 0.61
N GLY A 67 3.08 -10.97 0.86
CA GLY A 67 4.46 -10.67 1.28
C GLY A 67 5.48 -10.56 0.14
N THR A 68 5.06 -10.66 -1.12
CA THR A 68 5.93 -10.42 -2.28
C THR A 68 5.76 -9.00 -2.79
N MET A 69 6.86 -8.28 -3.00
CA MET A 69 6.84 -6.92 -3.54
C MET A 69 7.56 -6.85 -4.89
N PRO A 70 6.95 -6.23 -5.93
CA PRO A 70 7.61 -6.05 -7.23
C PRO A 70 8.84 -5.12 -7.17
N SER A 71 8.78 -4.09 -6.33
CA SER A 71 9.93 -3.33 -5.84
C SER A 71 9.58 -2.52 -4.59
N ASN A 72 10.61 -2.07 -3.88
CA ASN A 72 10.45 -1.38 -2.61
C ASN A 72 10.17 0.11 -2.81
N ILE A 73 8.88 0.43 -2.79
CA ILE A 73 8.33 1.78 -2.98
C ILE A 73 8.83 2.75 -1.90
N GLY A 74 8.99 2.29 -0.66
CA GLY A 74 9.49 3.11 0.45
C GLY A 74 10.93 3.56 0.25
N ILE A 75 11.81 2.61 -0.09
CA ILE A 75 13.22 2.91 -0.42
C ILE A 75 13.33 3.75 -1.70
N ALA A 76 12.54 3.44 -2.72
CA ALA A 76 12.48 4.23 -3.95
C ALA A 76 12.11 5.70 -3.67
N GLY A 77 11.12 5.93 -2.79
CA GLY A 77 10.70 7.27 -2.37
C GLY A 77 11.77 8.02 -1.60
N VAL A 78 12.31 7.43 -0.54
CA VAL A 78 13.30 8.09 0.33
C VAL A 78 14.59 8.38 -0.45
N TYR A 79 15.16 7.37 -1.10
CA TYR A 79 16.47 7.48 -1.74
C TYR A 79 16.35 8.23 -3.06
N GLY A 80 15.31 7.96 -3.86
CA GLY A 80 15.04 8.68 -5.10
C GLY A 80 14.88 10.17 -4.85
N THR A 81 14.06 10.57 -3.86
CA THR A 81 13.88 11.98 -3.50
C THR A 81 15.18 12.61 -2.98
N ALA A 82 15.93 11.89 -2.14
CA ALA A 82 17.20 12.40 -1.63
C ALA A 82 18.20 12.67 -2.75
N ILE A 83 18.35 11.74 -3.70
CA ILE A 83 19.23 11.90 -4.86
C ILE A 83 18.76 13.09 -5.72
N THR A 84 17.46 13.20 -6.00
CA THR A 84 16.91 14.33 -6.78
C THR A 84 17.27 15.68 -6.17
N ILE A 85 17.11 15.83 -4.85
CA ILE A 85 17.43 17.08 -4.14
C ILE A 85 18.94 17.33 -4.14
N LEU A 86 19.75 16.32 -3.80
CA LEU A 86 21.22 16.45 -3.75
C LEU A 86 21.81 16.78 -5.12
N ALA A 87 21.22 16.27 -6.19
CA ALA A 87 21.61 16.50 -7.56
C ALA A 87 21.00 17.78 -8.18
N LYS A 88 20.13 18.48 -7.45
CA LYS A 88 19.35 19.64 -7.96
C LYS A 88 18.61 19.32 -9.26
N ALA A 89 18.10 18.09 -9.36
CA ALA A 89 17.37 17.62 -10.53
C ALA A 89 15.91 18.09 -10.50
N THR A 90 15.26 18.05 -11.66
CA THR A 90 13.82 18.34 -11.74
C THR A 90 12.99 17.19 -11.16
N PRO A 91 11.75 17.45 -10.69
CA PRO A 91 10.86 16.41 -10.18
C PRO A 91 10.62 15.25 -11.15
N GLU A 92 10.63 15.50 -12.46
CA GLU A 92 10.35 14.52 -13.50
C GLU A 92 11.44 13.44 -13.57
N LEU A 93 12.71 13.82 -13.33
CA LEU A 93 13.83 12.87 -13.28
C LEU A 93 13.82 11.98 -12.04
N ALA A 94 13.04 12.34 -11.01
CA ALA A 94 12.97 11.59 -9.78
C ALA A 94 12.47 10.14 -10.01
N ILE A 95 11.51 9.93 -10.92
CA ILE A 95 11.01 8.58 -11.25
C ILE A 95 12.13 7.72 -11.85
N THR A 96 12.89 8.27 -12.80
CA THR A 96 13.97 7.53 -13.48
C THR A 96 15.03 7.06 -12.48
N LEU A 97 15.33 7.88 -11.48
CA LEU A 97 16.27 7.54 -10.42
C LEU A 97 15.66 6.55 -9.41
N ALA A 98 14.38 6.70 -9.09
CA ALA A 98 13.71 5.88 -8.08
C ALA A 98 13.49 4.42 -8.51
N ILE A 99 13.19 4.16 -9.79
CA ILE A 99 12.87 2.80 -10.27
C ILE A 99 13.99 1.78 -10.00
N PRO A 100 15.24 2.01 -10.43
CA PRO A 100 16.34 1.09 -10.14
C PRO A 100 16.61 0.95 -8.63
N ILE A 101 16.46 2.04 -7.88
CA ILE A 101 16.69 2.05 -6.43
C ILE A 101 15.63 1.23 -5.68
N GLY A 102 14.37 1.26 -6.14
CA GLY A 102 13.32 0.40 -5.60
C GLY A 102 13.62 -1.09 -5.77
N LEU A 103 14.24 -1.48 -6.89
CA LEU A 103 14.69 -2.87 -7.11
C LEU A 103 15.81 -3.26 -6.14
N LEU A 104 16.79 -2.37 -5.91
CA LEU A 104 17.81 -2.59 -4.87
C LEU A 104 17.18 -2.69 -3.47
N GLY A 105 16.12 -1.92 -3.21
CA GLY A 105 15.37 -2.00 -1.97
C GLY A 105 14.66 -3.35 -1.75
N VAL A 106 14.40 -4.14 -2.80
CA VAL A 106 13.94 -5.54 -2.65
C VAL A 106 15.04 -6.41 -2.07
N LEU A 107 16.28 -6.20 -2.47
CA LEU A 107 17.42 -6.94 -1.92
C LEU A 107 17.61 -6.61 -0.44
N LEU A 108 17.46 -5.34 -0.06
CA LEU A 108 17.47 -4.92 1.35
C LEU A 108 16.34 -5.57 2.15
N TRP A 109 15.14 -5.62 1.58
CA TRP A 109 14.00 -6.30 2.20
C TRP A 109 14.25 -7.79 2.39
N ASN A 110 14.76 -8.48 1.36
CA ASN A 110 15.07 -9.91 1.45
C ASN A 110 16.13 -10.17 2.52
N LEU A 111 17.17 -9.32 2.58
CA LEU A 111 18.18 -9.39 3.63
C LEU A 111 17.58 -9.21 5.03
N GLN A 112 16.73 -8.19 5.22
CA GLN A 112 16.04 -7.96 6.50
C GLN A 112 15.19 -9.17 6.89
N MET A 113 14.41 -9.72 5.96
CA MET A 113 13.56 -10.91 6.18
C MET A 113 14.38 -12.14 6.58
N THR A 114 15.56 -12.33 5.98
CA THR A 114 16.49 -13.42 6.34
C THR A 114 17.09 -13.21 7.73
N LEU A 115 17.55 -11.99 8.05
CA LEU A 115 18.12 -11.69 9.37
C LEU A 115 17.07 -11.83 10.49
N ASN A 116 15.81 -11.50 10.21
CA ASN A 116 14.73 -11.62 11.19
C ASN A 116 14.39 -13.06 11.59
N VAL A 117 14.82 -14.07 10.82
CA VAL A 117 14.69 -15.49 11.20
C VAL A 117 15.43 -15.78 12.51
N PHE A 118 16.58 -15.14 12.74
CA PHE A 118 17.30 -15.28 14.01
C PHE A 118 16.45 -14.86 15.22
N TRP A 119 15.68 -13.78 15.09
CA TRP A 119 14.86 -13.26 16.17
C TRP A 119 13.65 -14.14 16.47
N VAL A 120 13.03 -14.77 15.46
CA VAL A 120 11.91 -15.69 15.70
C VAL A 120 12.34 -16.95 16.45
N HIS A 121 13.52 -17.51 16.17
CA HIS A 121 14.05 -18.63 16.98
C HIS A 121 14.39 -18.24 18.42
N ARG A 122 14.80 -16.99 18.68
CA ARG A 122 14.94 -16.50 20.05
C ARG A 122 13.59 -16.40 20.76
N LEU A 123 12.52 -16.10 20.04
CA LEU A 123 11.17 -16.13 20.60
C LEU A 123 10.74 -17.55 20.96
N ASP A 124 11.12 -18.57 20.18
CA ASP A 124 10.89 -19.98 20.55
C ASP A 124 11.54 -20.31 21.90
N ALA A 125 12.81 -19.94 22.07
CA ALA A 125 13.53 -20.13 23.33
C ALA A 125 12.90 -19.35 24.50
N ASN A 126 12.32 -18.17 24.25
CA ASN A 126 11.56 -17.45 25.27
C ASN A 126 10.23 -18.13 25.60
N ALA A 127 9.54 -18.68 24.59
CA ALA A 127 8.27 -19.39 24.76
C ALA A 127 8.45 -20.71 25.53
N GLU A 128 9.54 -21.46 25.31
CA GLU A 128 9.86 -22.66 26.09
C GLU A 128 10.09 -22.37 27.58
N LYS A 129 10.65 -21.20 27.88
CA LYS A 129 10.97 -20.76 29.24
C LYS A 129 9.85 -19.93 29.89
N GLY A 130 8.78 -19.60 29.17
CA GLY A 130 7.69 -18.75 29.66
C GLY A 130 8.12 -17.28 29.88
N GLU A 131 9.19 -16.82 29.21
CA GLU A 131 9.79 -15.50 29.42
C GLU A 131 9.01 -14.38 28.71
N ILE A 132 7.75 -14.15 29.09
CA ILE A 132 6.85 -13.14 28.50
C ILE A 132 7.53 -11.75 28.40
N ASN A 133 8.30 -11.36 29.42
CA ASN A 133 8.93 -10.03 29.46
C ASN A 133 10.00 -9.82 28.38
N LYS A 134 10.54 -10.91 27.81
CA LYS A 134 11.54 -10.85 26.74
C LYS A 134 10.95 -10.83 25.34
N ILE A 135 9.65 -11.13 25.20
CA ILE A 135 8.96 -11.18 23.90
C ILE A 135 9.05 -9.82 23.19
N PHE A 136 8.83 -8.70 23.90
CA PHE A 136 8.94 -7.36 23.30
C PHE A 136 10.29 -7.11 22.60
N PHE A 137 11.40 -7.51 23.23
CA PHE A 137 12.72 -7.26 22.68
C PHE A 137 12.99 -8.05 21.41
N ASN A 138 12.63 -9.35 21.39
CA ASN A 138 12.90 -10.22 20.25
C ASN A 138 11.81 -10.13 19.16
N ALA A 139 10.58 -9.72 19.50
CA ALA A 139 9.51 -9.54 18.53
C ALA A 139 9.52 -8.16 17.87
N TRP A 140 9.93 -7.11 18.60
CA TRP A 140 9.80 -5.72 18.15
C TRP A 140 11.16 -5.01 18.08
N LEU A 141 11.85 -4.84 19.22
CA LEU A 141 13.02 -3.95 19.27
C LEU A 141 14.17 -4.42 18.38
N PHE A 142 14.61 -5.67 18.51
CA PHE A 142 15.76 -6.16 17.75
C PHE A 142 15.49 -6.30 16.25
N PRO A 143 14.31 -6.77 15.80
CA PRO A 143 13.94 -6.66 14.39
C PRO A 143 13.97 -5.22 13.86
N GLN A 144 13.51 -4.24 14.64
CA GLN A 144 13.57 -2.83 14.22
C GLN A 144 14.99 -2.26 14.16
N LEU A 145 15.87 -2.65 15.09
CA LEU A 145 17.28 -2.29 15.00
C LEU A 145 17.95 -2.94 13.78
N THR A 146 17.55 -4.19 13.46
CA THR A 146 18.01 -4.88 12.23
C THR A 146 17.56 -4.11 10.99
N ALA A 147 16.28 -3.72 10.93
CA ALA A 147 15.75 -2.91 9.83
C ALA A 147 16.44 -1.54 9.72
N LEU A 148 16.77 -0.90 10.84
CA LEU A 148 17.49 0.38 10.85
C LEU A 148 18.91 0.21 10.32
N VAL A 149 19.61 -0.86 10.67
CA VAL A 149 20.95 -1.12 10.14
C VAL A 149 20.88 -1.42 8.64
N VAL A 150 19.95 -2.28 8.20
CA VAL A 150 19.84 -2.70 6.80
C VAL A 150 19.40 -1.55 5.89
N ASN A 151 18.37 -0.80 6.28
CA ASN A 151 17.78 0.26 5.45
C ASN A 151 18.35 1.66 5.75
N GLY A 152 18.77 1.90 6.99
CA GLY A 152 19.28 3.20 7.42
C GLY A 152 20.74 3.41 7.05
N THR A 153 21.59 2.37 7.07
CA THR A 153 23.02 2.51 6.74
C THR A 153 23.26 2.98 5.31
N PRO A 154 22.61 2.40 4.27
CA PRO A 154 22.78 2.90 2.90
C PRO A 154 22.30 4.34 2.74
N ALA A 155 21.19 4.71 3.40
CA ALA A 155 20.67 6.08 3.41
C ALA A 155 21.63 7.06 4.09
N PHE A 156 22.26 6.63 5.19
CA PHE A 156 23.28 7.41 5.90
C PHE A 156 24.49 7.66 4.99
N ILE A 157 25.02 6.61 4.35
CA ILE A 157 26.17 6.69 3.43
C ILE A 157 25.86 7.59 2.24
N LEU A 158 24.64 7.52 1.68
CA LEU A 158 24.21 8.33 0.55
C LEU A 158 24.43 9.84 0.77
N MET A 159 24.23 10.31 2.00
CA MET A 159 24.48 11.72 2.35
C MET A 159 25.95 12.15 2.28
N PHE A 160 26.89 11.21 2.43
CA PHE A 160 28.33 11.48 2.37
C PHE A 160 28.91 11.38 0.97
N LEU A 161 28.21 10.73 0.03
CA LEU A 161 28.57 10.78 -1.39
C LEU A 161 28.50 12.22 -1.93
N GLY A 162 27.64 13.06 -1.34
CA GLY A 162 27.59 14.50 -1.56
C GLY A 162 26.87 14.90 -2.85
N GLY A 163 26.39 16.15 -2.89
CA GLY A 163 25.69 16.69 -4.06
C GLY A 163 26.57 16.75 -5.32
N GLU A 164 27.87 16.99 -5.18
CA GLU A 164 28.79 17.02 -6.33
C GLU A 164 28.89 15.68 -7.06
N PHE A 165 28.89 14.55 -6.34
CA PHE A 165 28.91 13.23 -6.96
C PHE A 165 27.68 13.04 -7.87
N PHE A 166 26.50 13.33 -7.35
CA PHE A 166 25.26 13.19 -8.11
C PHE A 166 25.09 14.25 -9.20
N ASN A 167 25.52 15.49 -8.96
CA ASN A 167 25.55 16.54 -9.99
C ASN A 167 26.49 16.16 -11.14
N ARG A 168 27.69 15.62 -10.87
CA ARG A 168 28.61 15.14 -11.91
C ARG A 168 28.01 13.98 -12.68
N LEU A 169 27.37 13.03 -11.99
CA LEU A 169 26.70 11.90 -12.62
C LEU A 169 25.59 12.37 -13.57
N LEU A 170 24.77 13.34 -13.16
CA LEU A 170 23.70 13.88 -14.01
C LEU A 170 24.23 14.77 -15.14
N ASN A 171 25.24 15.60 -14.91
CA ASN A 171 25.79 16.49 -15.92
C ASN A 171 26.56 15.76 -17.02
N GLN A 172 26.93 14.48 -16.81
CA GLN A 172 27.47 13.62 -17.86
C GLN A 172 26.39 13.13 -18.84
N ILE A 173 25.11 13.29 -18.49
CA ILE A 173 23.99 12.85 -19.32
C ILE A 173 23.66 13.97 -20.33
N PRO A 174 23.68 13.69 -21.65
CA PRO A 174 23.31 14.69 -22.66
C PRO A 174 21.89 15.22 -22.47
N GLN A 175 21.67 16.53 -22.65
CA GLN A 175 20.35 17.16 -22.46
C GLN A 175 19.25 16.51 -23.33
N ALA A 176 19.58 16.07 -24.55
CA ALA A 176 18.64 15.33 -25.39
C ALA A 176 18.15 14.03 -24.72
N PHE A 177 19.03 13.34 -23.99
CA PHE A 177 18.66 12.14 -23.24
C PHE A 177 17.83 12.48 -22.01
N VAL A 178 18.15 13.58 -21.31
CA VAL A 178 17.31 14.10 -20.21
C VAL A 178 15.88 14.39 -20.68
N ASN A 179 15.74 15.07 -21.82
CA ASN A 179 14.43 15.35 -22.41
C ASN A 179 13.69 14.05 -22.79
N ALA A 180 14.40 13.07 -23.35
CA ALA A 180 13.86 11.76 -23.66
C ALA A 180 13.35 11.03 -22.40
N LEU A 181 14.10 11.10 -21.30
CA LEU A 181 13.69 10.55 -20.00
C LEU A 181 12.46 11.27 -19.42
N SER A 182 12.37 12.59 -19.58
CA SER A 182 11.19 13.35 -19.17
C SER A 182 9.94 12.97 -19.98
N VAL A 183 10.08 12.73 -21.29
CA VAL A 183 8.98 12.17 -22.12
C VAL A 183 8.57 10.81 -21.58
N THR A 184 9.52 9.92 -21.29
CA THR A 184 9.24 8.64 -20.66
C THR A 184 8.52 8.80 -19.31
N GLY A 185 8.93 9.74 -18.47
CA GLY A 185 8.29 10.06 -17.19
C GLY A 185 6.80 10.39 -17.33
N ASN A 186 6.43 11.10 -18.41
CA ASN A 186 5.04 11.43 -18.74
C ASN A 186 4.17 10.22 -19.15
N LEU A 187 4.80 9.17 -19.69
CA LEU A 187 4.11 7.93 -20.09
C LEU A 187 3.93 6.95 -18.92
N LEU A 188 4.85 6.94 -17.95
CA LEU A 188 4.89 5.94 -16.87
C LEU A 188 3.64 5.87 -15.98
N PRO A 189 2.91 6.96 -15.68
CA PRO A 189 1.63 6.87 -14.97
C PRO A 189 0.61 5.95 -15.64
N ALA A 190 0.73 5.70 -16.96
CA ALA A 190 -0.15 4.77 -17.67
C ALA A 190 -0.02 3.34 -17.13
N LEU A 191 1.19 2.91 -16.71
CA LEU A 191 1.38 1.62 -16.08
C LEU A 191 0.61 1.53 -14.76
N GLY A 192 0.71 2.55 -13.91
CA GLY A 192 0.01 2.59 -12.64
C GLY A 192 -1.50 2.47 -12.80
N VAL A 193 -2.08 3.28 -13.69
CA VAL A 193 -3.51 3.24 -14.03
C VAL A 193 -3.90 1.87 -14.60
N ALA A 194 -3.11 1.32 -15.51
CA ALA A 194 -3.38 0.03 -16.14
C ALA A 194 -3.27 -1.15 -15.17
N MET A 195 -2.33 -1.12 -14.22
CA MET A 195 -2.20 -2.14 -13.17
C MET A 195 -3.43 -2.14 -12.26
N LEU A 196 -3.91 -0.95 -11.85
CA LEU A 196 -5.13 -0.84 -11.06
C LEU A 196 -6.35 -1.29 -11.85
N LEU A 197 -6.43 -0.96 -13.14
CA LEU A 197 -7.49 -1.46 -14.02
C LEU A 197 -7.41 -2.98 -14.21
N ASN A 198 -6.21 -3.57 -14.27
CA ASN A 198 -6.04 -5.02 -14.32
C ASN A 198 -6.50 -5.70 -13.04
N TYR A 199 -6.35 -5.01 -11.91
CA TYR A 199 -6.71 -5.51 -10.60
C TYR A 199 -8.21 -5.39 -10.30
N LEU A 200 -8.77 -4.19 -10.49
CA LEU A 200 -10.17 -3.87 -10.17
C LEU A 200 -11.13 -4.16 -11.31
N GLY A 201 -10.65 -4.17 -12.55
CA GLY A 201 -11.46 -4.21 -13.77
C GLY A 201 -12.08 -5.57 -14.06
N LYS A 202 -13.04 -6.00 -13.23
CA LYS A 202 -13.99 -7.05 -13.60
C LYS A 202 -14.74 -6.62 -14.86
N LYS A 203 -15.13 -7.55 -15.74
CA LYS A 203 -15.81 -7.24 -17.01
C LYS A 203 -16.99 -6.26 -16.84
N LYS A 204 -17.75 -6.41 -15.76
CA LYS A 204 -18.92 -5.58 -15.44
C LYS A 204 -18.57 -4.19 -14.89
N MET A 205 -17.35 -3.99 -14.38
CA MET A 205 -16.96 -2.75 -13.70
C MET A 205 -16.11 -1.81 -14.58
N ILE A 206 -15.51 -2.31 -15.67
CA ILE A 206 -14.73 -1.50 -16.62
C ILE A 206 -15.49 -0.24 -17.11
N PRO A 207 -16.81 -0.26 -17.35
CA PRO A 207 -17.53 0.96 -17.73
C PRO A 207 -17.35 2.13 -16.76
N PHE A 208 -17.20 1.89 -15.44
CA PHE A 208 -16.97 2.95 -14.46
C PHE A 208 -15.62 3.66 -14.67
N PHE A 209 -14.58 2.93 -15.10
CA PHE A 209 -13.30 3.54 -15.49
C PHE A 209 -13.47 4.46 -16.70
N VAL A 210 -14.19 4.01 -17.72
CA VAL A 210 -14.45 4.79 -18.94
C VAL A 210 -15.26 6.05 -18.61
N ILE A 211 -16.28 5.93 -17.76
CA ILE A 211 -17.08 7.06 -17.27
C ILE A 211 -16.17 8.09 -16.57
N GLY A 212 -15.36 7.66 -15.60
CA GLY A 212 -14.47 8.57 -14.89
C GLY A 212 -13.47 9.29 -15.82
N PHE A 213 -12.91 8.56 -16.79
CA PHE A 213 -11.96 9.11 -17.76
C PHE A 213 -12.59 10.19 -18.64
N PHE A 214 -13.77 9.92 -19.22
CA PHE A 214 -14.40 10.84 -20.17
C PHE A 214 -15.16 11.97 -19.49
N LEU A 215 -15.69 11.78 -18.27
CA LEU A 215 -16.20 12.90 -17.48
C LEU A 215 -15.10 13.93 -17.21
N THR A 216 -13.91 13.50 -16.83
CA THR A 216 -12.77 14.40 -16.66
C THR A 216 -12.31 15.02 -17.97
N THR A 217 -12.31 14.26 -19.06
CA THR A 217 -11.83 14.73 -20.36
C THR A 217 -12.75 15.77 -21.01
N PHE A 218 -14.08 15.58 -20.95
CA PHE A 218 -15.04 16.45 -21.63
C PHE A 218 -15.61 17.56 -20.75
N LEU A 219 -15.74 17.32 -19.45
CA LEU A 219 -16.33 18.29 -18.51
C LEU A 219 -15.28 19.00 -17.66
N ASP A 220 -13.99 18.73 -17.89
CA ASP A 220 -12.85 19.25 -17.12
C ASP A 220 -12.99 19.03 -15.60
N LEU A 221 -13.65 17.93 -15.22
CA LEU A 221 -13.87 17.61 -13.82
C LEU A 221 -12.58 17.12 -13.15
N GLY A 222 -12.19 17.81 -12.07
CA GLY A 222 -11.09 17.40 -11.21
C GLY A 222 -11.32 16.03 -10.56
N ILE A 223 -10.23 15.33 -10.21
CA ILE A 223 -10.27 14.00 -9.57
C ILE A 223 -11.15 14.00 -8.32
N MET A 224 -11.15 15.09 -7.53
CA MET A 224 -11.98 15.21 -6.33
C MET A 224 -13.49 15.20 -6.65
N ALA A 225 -13.92 15.89 -7.71
CA ALA A 225 -15.31 15.90 -8.13
C ALA A 225 -15.76 14.49 -8.57
N ILE A 226 -14.90 13.79 -9.32
CA ILE A 226 -15.16 12.41 -9.73
C ILE A 226 -15.18 11.46 -8.53
N ALA A 227 -14.33 11.66 -7.53
CA ALA A 227 -14.34 10.86 -6.31
C ALA A 227 -15.66 11.01 -5.53
N ILE A 228 -16.20 12.23 -5.41
CA ILE A 228 -17.50 12.47 -4.78
C ILE A 228 -18.61 11.78 -5.57
N LEU A 229 -18.65 11.96 -6.90
CA LEU A 229 -19.64 11.31 -7.77
C LEU A 229 -19.55 9.78 -7.69
N GLY A 230 -18.35 9.22 -7.78
CA GLY A 230 -18.12 7.79 -7.66
C GLY A 230 -18.49 7.25 -6.28
N GLY A 231 -18.32 8.05 -5.22
CA GLY A 231 -18.75 7.73 -3.87
C GLY A 231 -20.28 7.62 -3.77
N CYS A 232 -21.00 8.57 -4.35
CA CYS A 232 -22.48 8.51 -4.41
C CYS A 232 -22.94 7.27 -5.17
N VAL A 233 -22.37 6.98 -6.34
CA VAL A 233 -22.72 5.78 -7.13
C VAL A 233 -22.41 4.50 -6.36
N ALA A 234 -21.24 4.42 -5.72
CA ALA A 234 -20.83 3.28 -4.91
C ALA A 234 -21.81 3.02 -3.76
N VAL A 235 -22.23 4.07 -3.04
CA VAL A 235 -23.20 3.96 -1.94
C VAL A 235 -24.56 3.49 -2.44
N ILE A 236 -25.06 4.03 -3.55
CA ILE A 236 -26.33 3.61 -4.16
C ILE A 236 -26.28 2.12 -4.54
N VAL A 237 -25.20 1.67 -5.19
CA VAL A 237 -25.03 0.27 -5.57
C VAL A 237 -24.89 -0.63 -4.34
N TYR A 238 -24.19 -0.17 -3.30
CA TYR A 238 -24.06 -0.91 -2.04
C TYR A 238 -25.42 -1.17 -1.40
N TYR A 239 -26.23 -0.14 -1.20
CA TYR A 239 -27.56 -0.29 -0.58
C TYR A 239 -28.50 -1.15 -1.44
N ALA A 240 -28.55 -0.92 -2.76
CA ALA A 240 -29.36 -1.73 -3.66
C ALA A 240 -28.96 -3.22 -3.67
N SER A 241 -27.66 -3.52 -3.48
CA SER A 241 -27.16 -4.89 -3.35
C SER A 241 -27.39 -5.51 -1.97
N THR A 242 -27.55 -4.67 -0.94
CA THR A 242 -27.76 -5.07 0.46
C THR A 242 -29.23 -5.39 0.71
N GLU A 243 -30.15 -4.58 0.16
CA GLU A 243 -31.60 -4.82 0.23
C GLU A 243 -31.96 -6.18 -0.37
N LYS A 244 -31.44 -6.48 -1.57
CA LYS A 244 -31.62 -7.80 -2.21
C LYS A 244 -31.06 -8.98 -1.39
N ALA A 245 -30.00 -8.73 -0.61
CA ALA A 245 -29.36 -9.76 0.20
C ALA A 245 -30.10 -10.03 1.50
N ALA A 246 -30.71 -8.99 2.08
CA ALA A 246 -31.53 -9.11 3.27
C ALA A 246 -32.81 -9.93 3.00
N GLU A 247 -33.31 -9.89 1.77
CA GLU A 247 -34.45 -10.71 1.31
C GLU A 247 -34.09 -12.21 1.14
N GLU A 248 -32.81 -12.57 0.98
CA GLU A 248 -32.35 -13.95 0.75
C GLU A 248 -31.77 -14.65 2.00
N TYR A 249 -31.56 -13.92 3.11
CA TYR A 249 -30.86 -14.40 4.31
C TYR A 249 -31.72 -14.29 5.59
N GLU A 250 -32.93 -14.89 5.57
CA GLU A 250 -33.73 -15.20 6.77
C GLU A 250 -33.55 -16.67 7.13
N ASP A 251 -32.42 -17.06 7.74
CA ASP A 251 -32.35 -18.21 8.66
C ASP A 251 -30.91 -18.42 9.15
N ILE A 252 -30.62 -17.99 10.37
CA ILE A 252 -29.48 -18.51 11.14
C ILE A 252 -30.01 -18.87 12.54
N PRO A 253 -29.87 -20.13 12.99
CA PRO A 253 -30.40 -20.55 14.29
C PRO A 253 -29.72 -19.84 15.47
N GLU A 254 -30.53 -19.67 16.53
CA GLU A 254 -30.21 -19.06 17.83
C GLU A 254 -29.04 -19.70 18.59
N GLU A 255 -28.62 -18.96 19.62
CA GLU A 255 -27.46 -19.12 20.51
C GLU A 255 -27.13 -20.56 20.94
N GLU A 256 -25.85 -20.94 20.82
CA GLU A 256 -25.30 -21.96 21.71
C GLU A 256 -25.20 -21.35 23.12
N PRO A 257 -25.41 -22.14 24.19
CA PRO A 257 -25.43 -21.61 25.54
C PRO A 257 -24.06 -21.01 25.85
N LYS A 258 -24.03 -19.69 26.09
CA LYS A 258 -22.83 -19.00 26.58
C LYS A 258 -22.40 -19.65 27.89
N THR A 259 -21.26 -20.32 27.89
CA THR A 259 -20.57 -20.75 29.10
C THR A 259 -20.44 -19.53 30.02
N GLU A 260 -20.80 -19.66 31.30
CA GLU A 260 -20.64 -18.55 32.25
C GLU A 260 -19.15 -18.21 32.39
N LEU A 261 -18.73 -17.11 31.74
CA LEU A 261 -17.34 -16.64 31.78
C LEU A 261 -17.02 -16.06 33.17
N LYS A 262 -16.17 -16.77 33.92
CA LYS A 262 -15.59 -16.37 35.22
C LYS A 262 -14.45 -15.36 35.06
N ILE A 263 -13.58 -15.57 34.06
CA ILE A 263 -12.47 -14.67 33.73
C ILE A 263 -12.83 -13.94 32.43
N ARG A 264 -12.73 -12.61 32.42
CA ARG A 264 -13.08 -11.80 31.25
C ARG A 264 -11.98 -10.84 30.82
N LEU A 265 -11.82 -10.68 29.51
CA LEU A 265 -11.03 -9.66 28.87
C LEU A 265 -11.69 -8.30 29.08
N ARG A 266 -10.89 -7.33 29.53
CA ARG A 266 -11.38 -5.95 29.65
C ARG A 266 -11.30 -5.29 28.29
N LYS A 267 -12.12 -4.25 28.10
CA LYS A 267 -12.02 -3.37 26.94
C LYS A 267 -10.59 -2.83 26.73
N SER A 268 -9.87 -2.54 27.82
CA SER A 268 -8.48 -2.10 27.74
C SER A 268 -7.50 -3.18 27.27
N ASP A 269 -7.76 -4.45 27.57
CA ASP A 269 -6.93 -5.57 27.11
C ASP A 269 -7.16 -5.78 25.59
N LEU A 270 -8.42 -5.72 25.14
CA LEU A 270 -8.80 -5.81 23.74
C LEU A 270 -8.23 -4.65 22.90
N ILE A 271 -8.32 -3.42 23.39
CA ILE A 271 -7.74 -2.26 22.71
C ILE A 271 -6.22 -2.39 22.61
N LYS A 272 -5.54 -2.86 23.66
CA LYS A 272 -4.09 -3.09 23.62
C LYS A 272 -3.73 -4.19 22.62
N HIS A 273 -4.47 -5.30 22.63
CA HIS A 273 -4.28 -6.38 21.67
C HIS A 273 -4.38 -5.88 20.23
N TRP A 274 -5.45 -5.15 19.91
CA TRP A 274 -5.64 -4.58 18.59
C TRP A 274 -4.53 -3.56 18.22
N LEU A 275 -4.23 -2.60 19.09
CA LEU A 275 -3.23 -1.56 18.82
C LEU A 275 -1.81 -2.13 18.62
N ILE A 276 -1.43 -3.15 19.40
CA ILE A 276 -0.16 -3.85 19.22
C ILE A 276 -0.20 -4.71 17.95
N GLY A 277 -1.34 -5.35 17.65
CA GLY A 277 -1.58 -6.12 16.44
C GLY A 277 -1.42 -5.33 15.15
N LEU A 278 -1.70 -4.02 15.15
CA LEU A 278 -1.37 -3.13 14.04
C LEU A 278 0.15 -3.06 13.75
N GLY A 279 1.01 -3.57 14.63
CA GLY A 279 2.44 -3.78 14.41
C GLY A 279 2.81 -5.20 13.99
N ALA A 280 1.89 -6.02 13.47
CA ALA A 280 2.12 -7.44 13.18
C ALA A 280 3.32 -7.72 12.25
N GLU A 281 3.71 -6.76 11.41
CA GLU A 281 4.79 -6.89 10.42
C GLU A 281 6.15 -6.40 10.94
N VAL A 282 6.26 -6.00 12.20
CA VAL A 282 7.49 -5.45 12.79
C VAL A 282 8.67 -6.43 12.80
N GLY A 283 8.37 -7.74 12.90
CA GLY A 283 9.33 -8.84 12.93
C GLY A 283 9.21 -9.78 11.73
N TYR A 284 8.71 -9.27 10.60
CA TYR A 284 8.42 -10.07 9.41
C TYR A 284 9.66 -10.85 8.94
N ASN A 285 9.49 -12.14 8.66
CA ASN A 285 10.57 -13.06 8.29
C ASN A 285 10.09 -14.19 7.37
N TYR A 286 11.01 -14.86 6.66
CA TYR A 286 10.62 -15.90 5.68
C TYR A 286 10.07 -17.19 6.27
N GLU A 287 10.47 -17.54 7.49
CA GLU A 287 10.07 -18.82 8.09
C GLU A 287 8.61 -18.78 8.56
N ARG A 288 8.20 -17.68 9.21
CA ARG A 288 6.91 -17.60 9.91
C ARG A 288 6.16 -16.29 9.70
N MET A 289 6.62 -15.43 8.79
CA MET A 289 5.95 -14.20 8.39
C MET A 289 5.63 -13.32 9.61
N GLN A 290 4.36 -13.17 10.01
CA GLN A 290 3.92 -12.26 11.08
C GLN A 290 3.94 -12.87 12.48
N ALA A 291 4.44 -14.10 12.66
CA ALA A 291 4.43 -14.80 13.95
C ALA A 291 4.98 -13.95 15.12
N SER A 292 6.10 -13.25 14.90
CA SER A 292 6.70 -12.37 15.90
C SER A 292 5.75 -11.24 16.35
N GLY A 293 5.08 -10.59 15.41
CA GLY A 293 4.11 -9.54 15.72
C GLY A 293 2.85 -10.09 16.39
N ASN A 294 2.38 -11.27 15.98
CA ASN A 294 1.20 -11.91 16.58
C ASN A 294 1.42 -12.31 18.04
N VAL A 295 2.55 -12.95 18.36
CA VAL A 295 2.84 -13.33 19.75
C VAL A 295 2.94 -12.09 20.64
N LEU A 296 3.49 -10.99 20.11
CA LEU A 296 3.55 -9.70 20.80
C LEU A 296 2.14 -9.12 21.02
N ALA A 297 1.29 -9.18 20.01
CA ALA A 297 -0.09 -8.71 20.07
C ALA A 297 -0.89 -9.47 21.13
N MET A 298 -0.67 -10.78 21.27
CA MET A 298 -1.38 -11.62 22.24
C MET A 298 -0.95 -11.44 23.69
N LEU A 299 0.16 -10.75 23.98
CA LEU A 299 0.64 -10.59 25.36
C LEU A 299 -0.39 -10.01 26.35
N PRO A 300 -1.21 -8.98 26.02
CA PRO A 300 -2.24 -8.47 26.93
C PRO A 300 -3.32 -9.50 27.24
N VAL A 301 -3.68 -10.34 26.26
CA VAL A 301 -4.67 -11.42 26.40
C VAL A 301 -4.09 -12.53 27.28
N ILE A 302 -2.90 -13.03 26.96
CA ILE A 302 -2.21 -14.09 27.70
C ILE A 302 -2.03 -13.69 29.16
N ARG A 303 -1.54 -12.47 29.43
CA ARG A 303 -1.33 -11.95 30.80
C ARG A 303 -2.62 -11.83 31.62
N ARG A 304 -3.78 -11.69 30.97
CA ARG A 304 -5.08 -11.57 31.64
C ARG A 304 -5.67 -12.93 31.95
N LEU A 305 -5.56 -13.86 31.00
CA LEU A 305 -6.26 -15.14 31.03
C LEU A 305 -5.47 -16.25 31.74
N TYR A 306 -4.14 -16.23 31.64
CA TYR A 306 -3.29 -17.32 32.14
C TYR A 306 -2.36 -16.84 33.26
N THR A 307 -2.33 -17.61 34.35
CA THR A 307 -1.43 -17.40 35.50
C THR A 307 -0.45 -18.55 35.71
N ASP A 308 -0.76 -19.75 35.24
CA ASP A 308 0.14 -20.90 35.26
C ASP A 308 1.28 -20.72 34.23
N PRO A 309 2.55 -20.85 34.62
CA PRO A 309 3.68 -20.89 33.70
C PRO A 309 3.53 -21.85 32.52
N GLU A 310 2.92 -23.02 32.68
CA GLU A 310 2.77 -23.99 31.58
C GLU A 310 1.73 -23.53 30.55
N ASP A 311 0.60 -22.97 31.01
CA ASP A 311 -0.41 -22.38 30.12
C ASP A 311 0.14 -21.19 29.33
N ILE A 312 0.96 -20.37 29.99
CA ILE A 312 1.67 -19.26 29.36
C ILE A 312 2.60 -19.77 28.24
N LYS A 313 3.41 -20.80 28.51
CA LYS A 313 4.31 -21.39 27.51
C LYS A 313 3.52 -21.93 26.32
N ALA A 314 2.43 -22.64 26.59
CA ALA A 314 1.55 -23.19 25.56
C ALA A 314 0.95 -22.08 24.68
N ALA A 315 0.41 -21.02 25.30
CA ALA A 315 -0.14 -19.89 24.57
C ALA A 315 0.91 -19.17 23.71
N LEU A 316 2.12 -18.93 24.24
CA LEU A 316 3.20 -18.31 23.46
C LEU A 316 3.57 -19.14 22.22
N LYS A 317 3.69 -20.47 22.38
CA LYS A 317 4.00 -21.38 21.26
C LYS A 317 2.90 -21.37 20.20
N ARG A 318 1.63 -21.30 20.62
CA ARG A 318 0.46 -21.23 19.71
C ARG A 318 0.53 -20.08 18.73
N TYR A 319 1.01 -18.91 19.17
CA TYR A 319 1.08 -17.71 18.33
C TYR A 319 2.41 -17.54 17.59
N LEU A 320 3.39 -18.42 17.84
CA LEU A 320 4.67 -18.47 17.13
C LEU A 320 4.68 -19.36 15.88
N VAL A 321 3.53 -19.92 15.50
CA VAL A 321 3.35 -20.63 14.22
C VAL A 321 3.19 -19.66 13.05
N PHE A 322 3.42 -20.18 11.83
CA PHE A 322 3.26 -19.43 10.59
C PHE A 322 1.90 -18.73 10.52
N PHE A 323 1.92 -17.44 10.21
CA PHE A 323 0.70 -16.66 9.99
C PHE A 323 1.00 -15.46 9.10
N ASN A 324 0.15 -15.24 8.10
CA ASN A 324 0.30 -14.12 7.19
C ASN A 324 -1.05 -13.64 6.68
N THR A 325 -1.47 -12.46 7.10
CA THR A 325 -2.68 -11.80 6.60
C THR A 325 -2.45 -10.29 6.45
N GLU A 326 -3.41 -9.60 5.85
CA GLU A 326 -3.41 -8.14 5.83
C GLU A 326 -3.69 -7.62 7.27
N PRO A 327 -2.74 -6.91 7.93
CA PRO A 327 -2.79 -6.72 9.38
C PRO A 327 -3.58 -5.50 9.87
N SER A 328 -4.09 -4.67 8.97
CA SER A 328 -4.53 -3.30 9.27
C SER A 328 -6.01 -3.05 9.02
N PHE A 329 -6.61 -3.72 8.03
CA PHE A 329 -8.01 -3.57 7.67
C PHE A 329 -8.78 -4.86 7.96
N ILE A 330 -8.81 -5.79 7.01
CA ILE A 330 -9.71 -6.94 7.00
C ILE A 330 -9.16 -8.09 7.82
N GLY A 331 -7.85 -8.32 7.78
CA GLY A 331 -7.27 -9.44 8.53
C GLY A 331 -7.36 -9.25 10.04
N ASN A 332 -7.67 -8.04 10.54
CA ASN A 332 -7.93 -7.76 11.96
C ASN A 332 -9.10 -8.54 12.57
N ILE A 333 -9.96 -9.15 11.74
CA ILE A 333 -11.01 -10.07 12.20
C ILE A 333 -10.39 -11.28 12.91
N ILE A 334 -9.30 -11.84 12.36
CA ILE A 334 -8.66 -13.06 12.88
C ILE A 334 -8.15 -12.89 14.31
N PRO A 335 -7.35 -11.85 14.67
CA PRO A 335 -6.94 -11.64 16.05
C PRO A 335 -8.14 -11.36 16.97
N GLY A 336 -9.21 -10.74 16.47
CA GLY A 336 -10.47 -10.61 17.22
C GLY A 336 -11.07 -11.96 17.61
N ILE A 337 -11.21 -12.88 16.64
CA ILE A 337 -11.70 -14.25 16.88
C ILE A 337 -10.77 -14.99 17.84
N CYS A 338 -9.46 -14.87 17.65
CA CYS A 338 -8.46 -15.50 18.52
C CYS A 338 -8.60 -15.05 19.98
N ALA A 339 -8.84 -13.75 20.23
CA ALA A 339 -9.06 -13.25 21.58
C ALA A 339 -10.34 -13.82 22.22
N SER A 340 -11.39 -14.03 21.42
CA SER A 340 -12.65 -14.65 21.85
C SER A 340 -12.45 -16.12 22.23
N LEU A 341 -11.79 -16.90 21.37
CA LEU A 341 -11.51 -18.31 21.61
C LEU A 341 -10.58 -18.54 22.82
N GLU A 342 -9.57 -17.69 23.00
CA GLU A 342 -8.70 -17.76 24.17
C GLU A 342 -9.48 -17.45 25.46
N GLU A 343 -10.42 -16.50 25.43
CA GLU A 343 -11.29 -16.19 26.57
C GLU A 343 -12.22 -17.36 26.91
N GLU A 344 -12.87 -17.98 25.91
CA GLU A 344 -13.69 -19.18 26.11
C GLU A 344 -12.86 -20.34 26.67
N ARG A 345 -11.66 -20.58 26.11
CA ARG A 345 -10.74 -21.63 26.55
C ARG A 345 -10.31 -21.45 28.00
N ALA A 346 -9.93 -20.24 28.39
CA ALA A 346 -9.54 -19.92 29.76
C ALA A 346 -10.70 -20.10 30.77
N ASN A 347 -11.94 -20.16 30.29
CA ASN A 347 -13.12 -20.46 31.08
C ASN A 347 -13.57 -21.92 31.02
N GLY A 348 -12.76 -22.81 30.43
CA GLY A 348 -12.98 -24.25 30.42
C GLY A 348 -13.71 -24.79 29.18
N ALA A 349 -13.87 -23.99 28.12
CA ALA A 349 -14.33 -24.50 26.84
C ALA A 349 -13.29 -25.46 26.22
N ASP A 350 -13.76 -26.54 25.60
CA ASP A 350 -12.91 -27.53 24.93
C ASP A 350 -12.44 -26.99 23.56
N ILE A 351 -11.50 -26.04 23.61
CA ILE A 351 -10.91 -25.39 22.44
C ILE A 351 -9.46 -25.83 22.37
N SER A 352 -9.12 -26.67 21.39
CA SER A 352 -7.76 -27.16 21.22
C SER A 352 -6.84 -26.16 20.50
N ASP A 353 -5.53 -26.41 20.56
CA ASP A 353 -4.52 -25.62 19.85
C ASP A 353 -4.72 -25.72 18.32
N GLU A 354 -5.07 -26.92 17.87
CA GLU A 354 -5.37 -27.25 16.48
C GLU A 354 -6.61 -26.50 15.98
N MET A 355 -7.63 -26.30 16.84
CA MET A 355 -8.81 -25.53 16.46
C MET A 355 -8.45 -24.07 16.18
N ILE A 356 -7.71 -23.42 17.09
CA ILE A 356 -7.28 -22.02 16.91
C ILE A 356 -6.37 -21.89 15.68
N ASN A 357 -5.40 -22.80 15.53
CA ASN A 357 -4.47 -22.77 14.39
C ASN A 357 -5.14 -23.10 13.06
N GLY A 358 -6.08 -24.05 13.05
CA GLY A 358 -6.89 -24.41 11.89
C GLY A 358 -7.74 -23.23 11.42
N LEU A 359 -8.38 -22.52 12.35
CA LEU A 359 -9.13 -21.30 12.05
C LEU A 359 -8.22 -20.21 11.46
N ARG A 360 -7.08 -19.94 12.10
CA ARG A 360 -6.12 -18.94 11.59
C ARG A 360 -5.63 -19.29 10.18
N THR A 361 -5.27 -20.55 9.95
CA THR A 361 -4.78 -21.04 8.66
C THR A 361 -5.87 -21.00 7.58
N GLY A 362 -7.11 -21.35 7.92
CA GLY A 362 -8.24 -21.31 7.00
C GLY A 362 -8.63 -19.90 6.58
N LEU A 363 -8.45 -18.91 7.47
CA LEU A 363 -8.85 -17.52 7.22
C LEU A 363 -7.74 -16.64 6.63
N MET A 364 -6.46 -16.96 6.88
CA MET A 364 -5.37 -16.09 6.47
C MET A 364 -5.33 -15.87 4.95
N GLY A 365 -5.57 -16.90 4.14
CA GLY A 365 -5.57 -16.79 2.68
C GLY A 365 -6.70 -15.91 2.13
N PRO A 366 -7.99 -16.25 2.41
CA PRO A 366 -9.13 -15.45 1.95
C PRO A 366 -9.08 -14.01 2.44
N LEU A 367 -8.80 -13.77 3.73
CA LEU A 367 -8.81 -12.42 4.29
C LEU A 367 -7.59 -11.59 3.87
N ALA A 368 -6.42 -12.21 3.65
CA ALA A 368 -5.29 -11.53 3.01
C ALA A 368 -5.65 -11.10 1.59
N GLY A 369 -6.24 -12.01 0.80
CA GLY A 369 -6.62 -11.71 -0.58
C GLY A 369 -7.58 -10.52 -0.67
N VAL A 370 -8.63 -10.49 0.14
CA VAL A 370 -9.58 -9.37 0.15
C VAL A 370 -8.96 -8.11 0.78
N GLY A 371 -8.21 -8.25 1.88
CA GLY A 371 -7.53 -7.14 2.56
C GLY A 371 -6.54 -6.42 1.65
N ASP A 372 -5.60 -7.17 1.06
CA ASP A 372 -4.58 -6.65 0.13
C ASP A 372 -5.26 -5.99 -1.08
N SER A 373 -6.37 -6.57 -1.55
CA SER A 373 -7.18 -6.00 -2.64
C SER A 373 -7.81 -4.66 -2.31
N LEU A 374 -8.44 -4.58 -1.14
CA LEU A 374 -9.17 -3.41 -0.72
C LEU A 374 -8.20 -2.28 -0.35
N ALA A 375 -7.20 -2.61 0.48
CA ALA A 375 -6.22 -1.66 0.96
C ALA A 375 -5.30 -1.18 -0.17
N GLY A 376 -4.59 -2.10 -0.82
CA GLY A 376 -3.59 -1.80 -1.84
C GLY A 376 -4.18 -1.53 -3.22
N GLY A 377 -5.32 -2.13 -3.56
CA GLY A 377 -5.96 -1.96 -4.86
C GLY A 377 -6.96 -0.81 -4.95
N ILE A 378 -7.56 -0.37 -3.83
CA ILE A 378 -8.65 0.62 -3.86
C ILE A 378 -8.40 1.83 -2.95
N ILE A 379 -8.32 1.61 -1.63
CA ILE A 379 -8.23 2.70 -0.65
C ILE A 379 -6.97 3.52 -0.88
N TYR A 380 -5.82 2.85 -0.98
CA TYR A 380 -4.54 3.51 -1.20
C TYR A 380 -4.50 4.29 -2.53
N PRO A 381 -4.80 3.68 -3.70
CA PRO A 381 -4.69 4.37 -4.96
C PRO A 381 -5.57 5.61 -4.99
N ILE A 382 -6.82 5.53 -4.54
CA ILE A 382 -7.70 6.71 -4.48
C ILE A 382 -7.08 7.82 -3.62
N ALA A 383 -6.73 7.49 -2.37
CA ALA A 383 -6.25 8.49 -1.41
C ALA A 383 -4.94 9.15 -1.88
N VAL A 384 -4.00 8.35 -2.39
CA VAL A 384 -2.71 8.87 -2.84
C VAL A 384 -2.83 9.66 -4.13
N SER A 385 -3.79 9.33 -5.00
CA SER A 385 -4.08 10.08 -6.22
C SER A 385 -4.50 11.50 -5.92
N LEU A 386 -5.44 11.63 -4.97
CA LEU A 386 -5.92 12.92 -4.49
C LEU A 386 -4.77 13.71 -3.86
N GLY A 387 -3.96 13.04 -3.03
CA GLY A 387 -2.78 13.65 -2.41
C GLY A 387 -1.73 14.13 -3.43
N CYS A 388 -1.39 13.29 -4.41
CA CYS A 388 -0.43 13.63 -5.46
C CYS A 388 -0.93 14.76 -6.37
N ALA A 389 -2.24 14.82 -6.65
CA ALA A 389 -2.82 15.88 -7.46
C ALA A 389 -2.63 17.27 -6.84
N LEU A 390 -2.72 17.37 -5.51
CA LEU A 390 -2.45 18.59 -4.75
C LEU A 390 -0.95 18.86 -4.63
N ALA A 391 -0.16 17.83 -4.31
CA ALA A 391 1.30 17.95 -4.15
C ALA A 391 2.01 18.43 -5.43
N LEU A 392 1.57 17.96 -6.60
CA LEU A 392 2.12 18.43 -7.89
C LEU A 392 1.81 19.90 -8.19
N LYS A 393 0.82 20.50 -7.52
CA LYS A 393 0.56 21.96 -7.56
C LYS A 393 1.36 22.73 -6.51
N GLY A 394 2.22 22.05 -5.76
CA GLY A 394 2.98 22.62 -4.64
C GLY A 394 2.19 22.71 -3.33
N GLU A 395 1.01 22.09 -3.23
CA GLU A 395 0.18 22.15 -2.03
C GLU A 395 0.53 21.06 -1.02
N PHE A 396 1.03 21.45 0.15
CA PHE A 396 1.36 20.53 1.26
C PHE A 396 0.14 19.88 1.93
N SER A 397 -1.07 20.30 1.57
CA SER A 397 -2.32 19.64 1.98
C SER A 397 -2.42 18.20 1.43
N GLY A 398 -1.75 17.91 0.30
CA GLY A 398 -1.78 16.61 -0.36
C GLY A 398 -1.32 15.43 0.53
N PRO A 399 -0.08 15.44 1.05
CA PRO A 399 0.40 14.45 2.00
C PRO A 399 -0.47 14.31 3.25
N ILE A 400 -0.96 15.43 3.80
CA ILE A 400 -1.81 15.43 5.00
C ILE A 400 -3.14 14.72 4.72
N LEU A 401 -3.78 15.05 3.60
CA LEU A 401 -5.03 14.45 3.18
C LEU A 401 -4.88 12.93 3.00
N PHE A 402 -3.82 12.50 2.31
CA PHE A 402 -3.51 11.09 2.14
C PHE A 402 -3.34 10.37 3.49
N PHE A 403 -2.54 10.95 4.40
CA PHE A 403 -2.29 10.38 5.72
C PHE A 403 -3.59 10.23 6.53
N VAL A 404 -4.43 11.26 6.56
CA VAL A 404 -5.69 11.27 7.32
C VAL A 404 -6.69 10.26 6.76
N ILE A 405 -6.87 10.21 5.43
CA ILE A 405 -7.80 9.26 4.80
C ILE A 405 -7.33 7.83 5.04
N PHE A 406 -6.07 7.53 4.72
CA PHE A 406 -5.55 6.16 4.81
C PHE A 406 -5.54 5.66 6.26
N THR A 407 -5.00 6.45 7.18
CA THR A 407 -4.92 6.09 8.61
C THR A 407 -6.29 6.09 9.27
N GLY A 408 -7.16 7.04 8.92
CA GLY A 408 -8.53 7.12 9.43
C GLY A 408 -9.35 5.88 9.06
N ILE A 409 -9.33 5.48 7.79
CA ILE A 409 -10.02 4.27 7.34
C ILE A 409 -9.41 3.03 8.01
N MET A 410 -8.08 2.94 8.10
CA MET A 410 -7.40 1.84 8.79
C MET A 410 -7.88 1.68 10.23
N LEU A 411 -7.86 2.76 11.01
CA LEU A 411 -8.21 2.71 12.43
C LEU A 411 -9.71 2.44 12.63
N VAL A 412 -10.58 3.08 11.84
CA VAL A 412 -12.03 2.92 11.97
C VAL A 412 -12.49 1.55 11.48
N LEU A 413 -12.11 1.15 10.27
CA LEU A 413 -12.50 -0.14 9.70
C LEU A 413 -11.85 -1.29 10.48
N GLY A 414 -10.54 -1.21 10.73
CA GLY A 414 -9.79 -2.23 11.46
C GLY A 414 -10.33 -2.47 12.88
N TYR A 415 -10.68 -1.41 13.62
CA TYR A 415 -11.26 -1.55 14.96
C TYR A 415 -12.65 -2.19 14.94
N ASN A 416 -13.50 -1.79 14.00
CA ASN A 416 -14.85 -2.35 13.88
C ASN A 416 -14.79 -3.84 13.48
N LEU A 417 -13.92 -4.20 12.55
CA LEU A 417 -13.72 -5.58 12.10
C LEU A 417 -13.08 -6.45 13.20
N TYR A 418 -12.11 -5.92 13.95
CA TYR A 418 -11.57 -6.60 15.14
C TYR A 418 -12.67 -6.89 16.18
N ASN A 419 -13.48 -5.89 16.53
CA ASN A 419 -14.57 -6.07 17.50
C ASN A 419 -15.65 -7.02 17.00
N MET A 420 -15.93 -7.01 15.70
CA MET A 420 -16.85 -7.95 15.08
C MET A 420 -16.33 -9.39 15.27
N GLY A 421 -15.06 -9.64 14.93
CA GLY A 421 -14.42 -10.94 15.13
C GLY A 421 -14.46 -11.39 16.61
N TYR A 422 -14.20 -10.48 17.54
CA TYR A 422 -14.27 -10.78 18.98
C TYR A 422 -15.70 -11.11 19.46
N LYS A 423 -16.71 -10.36 19.02
CA LYS A 423 -18.11 -10.56 19.45
C LYS A 423 -18.78 -11.78 18.83
N GLN A 424 -18.46 -12.09 17.58
CA GLN A 424 -19.11 -13.15 16.81
C GLN A 424 -18.33 -14.48 16.86
N GLY A 425 -17.10 -14.49 17.35
CA GLY A 425 -16.28 -15.71 17.50
C GLY A 425 -16.16 -16.50 16.19
N SER A 426 -16.30 -17.83 16.26
CA SER A 426 -16.24 -18.70 15.09
C SER A 426 -17.39 -18.48 14.08
N LYS A 427 -18.55 -17.94 14.50
CA LYS A 427 -19.69 -17.64 13.60
C LYS A 427 -19.40 -16.49 12.62
N SER A 428 -18.44 -15.61 12.94
CA SER A 428 -18.02 -14.50 12.07
C SER A 428 -17.63 -14.97 10.67
N VAL A 429 -17.01 -16.15 10.58
CA VAL A 429 -16.44 -16.69 9.34
C VAL A 429 -17.48 -16.84 8.24
N MET A 430 -18.68 -17.35 8.58
CA MET A 430 -19.74 -17.61 7.62
C MET A 430 -20.41 -16.31 7.14
N ASN A 431 -20.60 -15.33 8.03
CA ASN A 431 -21.19 -14.03 7.69
C ASN A 431 -20.27 -13.16 6.82
N ILE A 432 -18.95 -13.27 7.00
CA ILE A 432 -17.95 -12.46 6.28
C ILE A 432 -17.63 -13.04 4.90
N LEU A 433 -17.52 -14.37 4.80
CA LEU A 433 -17.17 -15.07 3.56
C LEU A 433 -18.40 -15.43 2.70
N GLY A 434 -19.61 -15.37 3.27
CA GLY A 434 -20.86 -15.68 2.57
C GLY A 434 -21.39 -14.54 1.68
N GLU A 435 -22.52 -14.80 1.02
CA GLU A 435 -23.26 -13.83 0.20
C GLU A 435 -24.33 -13.06 1.01
N GLY A 436 -24.45 -13.24 2.32
CA GLY A 436 -25.42 -12.52 3.17
C GLY A 436 -25.15 -11.01 3.30
N SER A 437 -26.09 -10.24 3.87
CA SER A 437 -26.07 -8.76 3.91
C SER A 437 -24.77 -8.12 4.44
N GLY A 438 -23.98 -8.82 5.25
CA GLY A 438 -22.67 -8.40 5.76
C GLY A 438 -21.44 -8.74 4.90
N SER A 439 -21.64 -9.28 3.68
CA SER A 439 -20.54 -9.77 2.83
C SER A 439 -19.51 -8.70 2.48
N ILE A 440 -18.24 -9.02 2.69
CA ILE A 440 -17.11 -8.17 2.35
C ILE A 440 -16.97 -7.92 0.84
N THR A 441 -17.53 -8.81 0.03
CA THR A 441 -17.54 -8.73 -1.43
C THR A 441 -18.34 -7.52 -1.90
N ARG A 442 -19.49 -7.22 -1.28
CA ARG A 442 -20.31 -6.03 -1.63
C ARG A 442 -19.59 -4.73 -1.31
N LEU A 443 -18.95 -4.68 -0.14
CA LEU A 443 -18.14 -3.54 0.27
C LEU A 443 -16.99 -3.32 -0.73
N THR A 444 -16.31 -4.40 -1.11
CA THR A 444 -15.21 -4.37 -2.09
C THR A 444 -15.69 -3.92 -3.48
N ASP A 445 -16.86 -4.38 -3.93
CA ASP A 445 -17.43 -3.96 -5.22
C ASP A 445 -17.82 -2.47 -5.21
N ALA A 446 -18.42 -1.97 -4.13
CA ALA A 446 -18.74 -0.55 -3.98
C ALA A 446 -17.47 0.32 -4.02
N PHE A 447 -16.45 -0.04 -3.23
CA PHE A 447 -15.15 0.63 -3.28
C PHE A 447 -14.52 0.52 -4.68
N GLY A 448 -14.63 -0.61 -5.36
CA GLY A 448 -14.09 -0.81 -6.70
C GLY A 448 -14.73 0.11 -7.75
N ILE A 449 -16.03 0.42 -7.64
CA ILE A 449 -16.72 1.39 -8.50
C ILE A 449 -16.11 2.78 -8.33
N LEU A 450 -16.05 3.26 -7.09
CA LEU A 450 -15.42 4.53 -6.73
C LEU A 450 -13.97 4.57 -7.27
N GLY A 451 -13.20 3.51 -7.02
CA GLY A 451 -11.82 3.39 -7.44
C GLY A 451 -11.65 3.48 -8.94
N LEU A 452 -12.42 2.73 -9.72
CA LEU A 452 -12.33 2.73 -11.18
C LEU A 452 -12.65 4.11 -11.75
N MET A 453 -13.65 4.82 -11.24
CA MET A 453 -13.95 6.20 -11.67
C MET A 453 -12.79 7.15 -11.39
N VAL A 454 -12.22 7.10 -10.18
CA VAL A 454 -11.07 7.94 -9.79
C VAL A 454 -9.84 7.62 -10.65
N ILE A 455 -9.55 6.34 -10.87
CA ILE A 455 -8.44 5.88 -11.72
C ILE A 455 -8.64 6.30 -13.18
N GLY A 456 -9.88 6.33 -13.67
CA GLY A 456 -10.23 6.89 -14.97
C GLY A 456 -9.87 8.37 -15.07
N ALA A 457 -10.32 9.17 -14.08
CA ALA A 457 -10.01 10.61 -14.01
C ALA A 457 -8.51 10.87 -13.93
N MET A 458 -7.78 10.09 -13.14
CA MET A 458 -6.32 10.15 -13.09
C MET A 458 -5.68 9.85 -14.44
N GLY A 459 -6.13 8.80 -15.13
CA GLY A 459 -5.62 8.43 -16.44
C GLY A 459 -5.73 9.58 -17.42
N ALA A 460 -6.86 10.30 -17.39
CA ALA A 460 -7.09 11.46 -18.26
C ALA A 460 -6.18 12.66 -17.91
N GLN A 461 -5.84 12.87 -16.63
CA GLN A 461 -5.08 14.05 -16.20
C GLN A 461 -3.57 13.84 -16.07
N LYS A 462 -3.13 12.61 -15.81
CA LYS A 462 -1.74 12.32 -15.38
C LYS A 462 -0.95 11.48 -16.38
N VAL A 463 -1.61 10.88 -17.37
CA VAL A 463 -0.93 10.26 -18.50
C VAL A 463 -0.82 11.31 -19.60
N LEU A 464 0.39 11.81 -19.82
CA LEU A 464 0.63 12.88 -20.79
C LEU A 464 1.31 12.29 -22.02
N VAL A 465 0.63 12.36 -23.16
CA VAL A 465 1.17 11.93 -24.45
C VAL A 465 1.05 13.10 -25.41
N TYR A 466 2.20 13.62 -25.84
CA TYR A 466 2.27 14.78 -26.73
C TYR A 466 3.03 14.44 -28.01
N ILE A 467 2.42 14.78 -29.15
CA ILE A 467 3.02 14.66 -30.48
C ILE A 467 3.39 16.08 -30.96
N PRO A 468 4.69 16.43 -31.05
CA PRO A 468 5.15 17.78 -31.42
C PRO A 468 5.06 18.07 -32.92
N LEU A 469 4.45 17.17 -33.72
CA LEU A 469 4.37 17.32 -35.17
C LEU A 469 3.51 18.54 -35.54
N GLN A 470 4.13 19.48 -36.24
CA GLN A 470 3.47 20.67 -36.77
C GLN A 470 3.74 20.74 -38.27
N ILE A 471 2.68 20.99 -39.05
CA ILE A 471 2.76 21.13 -40.50
C ILE A 471 2.38 22.58 -40.84
N THR A 472 3.34 23.37 -41.30
CA THR A 472 3.09 24.74 -41.76
C THR A 472 2.74 24.71 -43.25
N VAL A 473 1.53 25.17 -43.59
CA VAL A 473 1.07 25.34 -44.97
C VAL A 473 0.73 26.81 -45.20
N GLY A 474 1.56 27.53 -45.96
CA GLY A 474 1.41 28.96 -46.17
C GLY A 474 1.64 29.77 -44.88
N GLN A 475 0.63 30.53 -44.42
CA GLN A 475 0.67 31.28 -43.16
C GLN A 475 0.04 30.53 -41.96
N THR A 476 -0.46 29.30 -42.17
CA THR A 476 -1.17 28.54 -41.15
C THR A 476 -0.32 27.36 -40.67
N THR A 477 -0.11 27.26 -39.35
CA THR A 477 0.54 26.10 -38.72
C THR A 477 -0.53 25.16 -38.20
N VAL A 478 -0.61 23.95 -38.76
CA VAL A 478 -1.49 22.88 -38.29
C VAL A 478 -0.73 22.07 -37.25
N ILE A 479 -1.17 22.16 -35.99
CA ILE A 479 -0.63 21.35 -34.90
C ILE A 479 -1.36 19.99 -34.91
N PHE A 480 -0.63 18.91 -35.15
CA PHE A 480 -1.23 17.58 -35.29
C PHE A 480 -1.93 17.14 -33.99
N GLN A 481 -1.39 17.52 -32.84
CA GLN A 481 -2.01 17.29 -31.52
C GLN A 481 -3.42 17.89 -31.43
N ASP A 482 -3.63 19.10 -31.94
CA ASP A 482 -4.93 19.77 -31.88
C ASP A 482 -5.96 19.10 -32.78
N VAL A 483 -5.53 18.57 -33.93
CA VAL A 483 -6.39 17.77 -34.81
C VAL A 483 -6.87 16.51 -34.09
N LEU A 484 -5.97 15.79 -33.41
CA LEU A 484 -6.34 14.61 -32.63
C LEU A 484 -7.27 14.95 -31.46
N ASN A 485 -6.97 16.05 -30.75
CA ASN A 485 -7.81 16.53 -29.66
C ASN A 485 -9.20 16.96 -30.15
N GLY A 486 -9.31 17.49 -31.38
CA GLY A 486 -10.59 17.82 -32.01
C GLY A 486 -11.46 16.60 -32.35
N LEU A 487 -10.84 15.43 -32.60
CA LEU A 487 -11.57 14.17 -32.80
C LEU A 487 -12.05 13.58 -31.48
N LEU A 488 -11.13 13.42 -30.53
CA LEU A 488 -11.40 12.92 -29.19
C LEU A 488 -10.27 13.40 -28.26
N PRO A 489 -10.54 14.33 -27.34
CA PRO A 489 -9.53 14.75 -26.37
C PRO A 489 -9.04 13.56 -25.54
N ASN A 490 -7.76 13.56 -25.17
CA ASN A 490 -7.11 12.46 -24.44
C ASN A 490 -7.19 11.06 -25.09
N MET A 491 -7.42 10.98 -26.40
CA MET A 491 -7.41 9.70 -27.12
C MET A 491 -6.07 8.96 -27.01
N LEU A 492 -4.95 9.67 -27.11
CA LEU A 492 -3.61 9.08 -26.99
C LEU A 492 -3.33 8.55 -25.58
N PRO A 493 -3.54 9.33 -24.49
CA PRO A 493 -3.52 8.80 -23.12
C PRO A 493 -4.39 7.56 -22.93
N PHE A 494 -5.64 7.60 -23.39
CA PHE A 494 -6.56 6.46 -23.28
C PHE A 494 -6.00 5.21 -23.99
N GLY A 495 -5.55 5.38 -25.24
CA GLY A 495 -4.95 4.32 -26.03
C GLY A 495 -3.71 3.71 -25.37
N LEU A 496 -2.85 4.54 -24.79
CA LEU A 496 -1.66 4.09 -24.06
C LEU A 496 -2.03 3.27 -22.81
N ILE A 497 -3.02 3.73 -22.02
CA ILE A 497 -3.51 3.01 -20.84
C ILE A 497 -4.08 1.65 -21.25
N ILE A 498 -4.94 1.61 -22.27
CA ILE A 498 -5.56 0.37 -22.76
C ILE A 498 -4.51 -0.58 -23.35
N GLY A 499 -3.56 -0.08 -24.14
CA GLY A 499 -2.46 -0.88 -24.67
C GLY A 499 -1.59 -1.47 -23.57
N THR A 500 -1.28 -0.67 -22.54
CA THR A 500 -0.54 -1.12 -21.36
C THR A 500 -1.31 -2.18 -20.58
N TRP A 501 -2.61 -1.98 -20.38
CA TRP A 501 -3.50 -2.94 -19.73
C TRP A 501 -3.59 -4.27 -20.50
N MET A 502 -3.59 -4.24 -21.83
CA MET A 502 -3.55 -5.44 -22.66
C MET A 502 -2.25 -6.24 -22.48
N LEU A 503 -1.10 -5.58 -22.33
CA LEU A 503 0.17 -6.25 -22.03
C LEU A 503 0.11 -6.95 -20.67
N LEU A 504 -0.43 -6.29 -19.65
CA LEU A 504 -0.61 -6.87 -18.32
C LEU A 504 -1.58 -8.05 -18.34
N LYS A 505 -2.67 -7.99 -19.12
CA LYS A 505 -3.58 -9.12 -19.33
C LYS A 505 -2.91 -10.32 -20.00
N LYS A 506 -1.91 -10.08 -20.86
CA LYS A 506 -1.04 -11.12 -21.43
C LYS A 506 0.02 -11.63 -20.45
N LYS A 507 -0.07 -11.26 -19.16
CA LYS A 507 0.86 -11.63 -18.08
C LYS A 507 2.29 -11.14 -18.30
N VAL A 508 2.49 -10.08 -19.09
CA VAL A 508 3.79 -9.40 -19.17
C VAL A 508 4.10 -8.77 -17.82
N SER A 509 5.31 -8.99 -17.29
CA SER A 509 5.67 -8.46 -15.98
C SER A 509 5.63 -6.91 -15.96
N PRO A 510 5.20 -6.28 -14.85
CA PRO A 510 5.19 -4.82 -14.75
C PRO A 510 6.53 -4.17 -15.07
N ILE A 511 7.64 -4.79 -14.65
CA ILE A 511 9.00 -4.32 -14.93
C ILE A 511 9.26 -4.29 -16.45
N MET A 512 8.89 -5.35 -17.17
CA MET A 512 9.05 -5.39 -18.62
C MET A 512 8.19 -4.31 -19.31
N VAL A 513 6.98 -4.04 -18.79
CA VAL A 513 6.14 -2.96 -19.30
C VAL A 513 6.78 -1.58 -19.06
N VAL A 514 7.38 -1.34 -17.89
CA VAL A 514 8.19 -0.12 -17.67
C VAL A 514 9.26 -0.01 -18.75
N LEU A 515 10.06 -1.05 -18.97
CA LEU A 515 11.13 -1.03 -19.97
C LEU A 515 10.60 -0.76 -21.38
N ILE A 516 9.43 -1.30 -21.73
CA ILE A 516 8.75 -1.02 -23.01
C ILE A 516 8.35 0.46 -23.08
N LEU A 517 7.71 1.01 -22.05
CA LEU A 517 7.32 2.43 -22.02
C LEU A 517 8.54 3.37 -22.04
N MET A 518 9.63 2.99 -21.39
CA MET A 518 10.91 3.71 -21.46
C MET A 518 11.46 3.68 -22.88
N LEU A 519 11.50 2.51 -23.52
CA LEU A 519 11.94 2.37 -24.91
C LEU A 519 11.08 3.22 -25.85
N VAL A 520 9.75 3.15 -25.71
CA VAL A 520 8.81 3.93 -26.52
C VAL A 520 9.01 5.43 -26.34
N GLY A 521 9.17 5.90 -25.10
CA GLY A 521 9.41 7.33 -24.81
C GLY A 521 10.75 7.81 -25.37
N ILE A 522 11.83 7.06 -25.15
CA ILE A 522 13.18 7.41 -25.60
C ILE A 522 13.25 7.40 -27.13
N VAL A 523 12.86 6.28 -27.76
CA VAL A 523 12.90 6.15 -29.22
C VAL A 523 11.95 7.16 -29.85
N GLY A 524 10.73 7.30 -29.32
CA GLY A 524 9.72 8.24 -29.78
C GLY A 524 10.19 9.69 -29.75
N TYR A 525 10.96 10.08 -28.74
CA TYR A 525 11.59 11.40 -28.67
C TYR A 525 12.65 11.60 -29.76
N TYR A 526 13.58 10.67 -29.91
CA TYR A 526 14.67 10.80 -30.89
C TYR A 526 14.19 10.78 -32.35
N ILE A 527 13.08 10.12 -32.64
CA ILE A 527 12.46 10.14 -33.98
C ILE A 527 11.45 11.28 -34.18
N GLY A 528 11.24 12.13 -33.16
CA GLY A 528 10.35 13.29 -33.23
C GLY A 528 8.85 12.99 -33.21
N ILE A 529 8.44 11.76 -32.87
CA ILE A 529 7.03 11.37 -32.74
C ILE A 529 6.47 11.80 -31.38
N LEU A 530 7.27 11.73 -30.33
CA LEU A 530 6.89 12.16 -28.98
C LEU A 530 7.73 13.35 -28.55
N GLY A 531 7.13 14.24 -27.76
CA GLY A 531 7.78 15.45 -27.27
C GLY A 531 7.38 15.76 -25.84
N LEU A 532 8.06 16.74 -25.25
CA LEU A 532 7.62 17.34 -24.00
C LEU A 532 6.37 18.17 -24.31
N ALA A 533 5.31 17.96 -23.54
CA ALA A 533 4.18 18.86 -23.56
C ALA A 533 4.67 20.25 -23.14
N ALA A 534 4.29 21.27 -23.92
CA ALA A 534 4.66 22.66 -23.68
C ALA A 534 3.91 23.27 -22.49
#